data_AF-A0A1V5K526-F1
#
_entry.id   AF-A0A1V5K526-F1
#
_cell.length_a   1.000
_cell.length_b   1.000
_cell.length_c   1.000
_cell.angle_alpha   90.00
_cell.angle_beta   90.00
_cell.angle_gamma   90.00
#
_symmetry.space_group_name_H-M   'P 1'
#
loop_
_entity.id
_entity.type
_entity.pdbx_description
1 polymer ?
#
loop_
_entity_poly.entity_id
_entity_poly.type
_entity_poly.pdbx_seq_one_letter_code
_entity_poly.pdbx_strand_id
1 'polypeptide(L)'
;MRVTSRQRSDSIKKAPAHIAGYTPTLRPRSDVLSWMRREYDEVHGGFGTEPKFPMFDCLALAIDEYAATGDSFWAQVFKGSLAAMTGRGTYDAVEGGLFRYSTTRDWSVPHFEKMLLDNALLLSVCGRGYAATSEGWLIDVAERTYDYLKSTLFMDVPGAFAGSQDADESYYRLQTRRLREASRAPSVDRRIYADWNSVMANALITCGRTMHNQSWVDHGVSLLRRVHDLCFDAVNGMAHVWHGRPSVWGLAHDTIAYGAACLSAYSATGDALWKERSLLLASRLVSTHGMGGIVTRLKVPDDPPGFERPIHDFHENAYAAIWLVGASALADSRSDADTLRSTALNCLAVCDRLYPSYGIHGAAYGIALGRYLRDGATESATPEGITCDGGVCRPTAYVPPHASENIHVGSSNVP
;
A
#
# COMPACT_ATOMS: atom_id res chain seq x y z
N MET A 1 29.49 4.34 -8.30
CA MET A 1 30.26 3.29 -9.01
C MET A 1 29.30 2.56 -9.94
N ARG A 2 29.46 2.66 -11.27
CA ARG A 2 28.52 2.06 -12.24
C ARG A 2 28.67 0.53 -12.19
N VAL A 3 27.65 -0.16 -11.69
CA VAL A 3 27.52 -1.61 -11.82
C VAL A 3 27.17 -1.89 -13.28
N THR A 4 28.04 -2.62 -13.98
CA THR A 4 27.87 -2.91 -15.41
C THR A 4 26.86 -4.03 -15.64
N SER A 5 26.19 -4.02 -16.80
CA SER A 5 25.15 -4.98 -17.22
C SER A 5 25.56 -6.45 -17.13
N ARG A 6 26.87 -6.76 -17.11
CA ARG A 6 27.39 -8.14 -16.98
C ARG A 6 27.14 -8.76 -15.59
N GLN A 7 27.15 -7.98 -14.51
CA GLN A 7 26.94 -8.51 -13.15
C GLN A 7 25.47 -8.87 -12.85
N ARG A 8 24.50 -8.38 -13.63
CA ARG A 8 23.08 -8.78 -13.54
C ARG A 8 22.84 -10.24 -13.99
N SER A 9 23.66 -10.78 -14.89
CA SER A 9 23.38 -12.05 -15.56
C SER A 9 23.76 -13.32 -14.77
N ASP A 10 24.67 -13.21 -13.80
CA ASP A 10 25.19 -14.39 -13.07
C ASP A 10 24.53 -14.65 -11.71
N SER A 11 23.69 -13.74 -11.21
CA SER A 11 23.04 -13.85 -9.90
C SER A 11 21.63 -14.48 -9.92
N ILE A 12 21.13 -14.91 -11.10
CA ILE A 12 19.80 -15.53 -11.29
C ILE A 12 19.92 -17.03 -11.58
N LYS A 13 20.89 -17.72 -10.98
CA LYS A 13 21.03 -19.18 -11.14
C LYS A 13 20.44 -19.92 -9.95
N LYS A 14 19.16 -20.26 -10.12
CA LYS A 14 18.24 -21.11 -9.32
C LYS A 14 17.22 -20.34 -8.46
N ALA A 15 16.12 -19.95 -9.11
CA ALA A 15 14.85 -19.83 -8.42
C ALA A 15 14.50 -21.19 -7.74
N PRO A 16 13.82 -21.20 -6.59
CA PRO A 16 13.26 -22.43 -6.04
C PRO A 16 12.38 -23.12 -7.06
N ALA A 17 12.32 -24.45 -6.97
CA ALA A 17 11.34 -25.22 -7.72
C ALA A 17 9.95 -24.59 -7.55
N HIS A 18 9.32 -24.26 -8.67
CA HIS A 18 7.89 -23.95 -8.76
C HIS A 18 7.11 -24.89 -7.84
N ILE A 19 6.14 -24.39 -7.05
CA ILE A 19 5.20 -25.28 -6.35
C ILE A 19 4.38 -25.98 -7.43
N ALA A 20 4.86 -27.13 -7.89
CA ALA A 20 4.30 -27.87 -9.02
C ALA A 20 2.80 -28.10 -8.81
N GLY A 21 1.99 -27.66 -9.77
CA GLY A 21 0.54 -27.88 -9.76
C GLY A 21 -0.32 -26.80 -9.08
N TYR A 22 0.25 -25.74 -8.49
CA TYR A 22 -0.59 -24.63 -7.99
C TYR A 22 -1.12 -23.77 -9.16
N THR A 23 -2.44 -23.66 -9.26
CA THR A 23 -3.12 -22.76 -10.20
C THR A 23 -3.99 -21.79 -9.38
N PRO A 24 -3.69 -20.48 -9.37
CA PRO A 24 -4.46 -19.51 -8.61
C PRO A 24 -5.88 -19.41 -9.18
N THR A 25 -6.87 -19.40 -8.29
CA THR A 25 -8.29 -19.20 -8.65
C THR A 25 -8.83 -17.97 -7.95
N LEU A 26 -9.96 -17.42 -8.40
CA LEU A 26 -10.61 -16.29 -7.70
C LEU A 26 -11.35 -16.70 -6.41
N ARG A 27 -11.40 -17.99 -6.07
CA ARG A 27 -12.14 -18.47 -4.90
C ARG A 27 -11.63 -17.84 -3.59
N PRO A 28 -10.32 -17.81 -3.27
CA PRO A 28 -9.88 -17.20 -2.02
C PRO A 28 -10.19 -15.71 -1.92
N ARG A 29 -10.12 -14.96 -3.04
CA ARG A 29 -10.56 -13.56 -3.08
C ARG A 29 -12.05 -13.44 -2.74
N SER A 30 -12.88 -14.32 -3.29
CA SER A 30 -14.33 -14.34 -3.05
C SER A 30 -14.67 -14.71 -1.60
N ASP A 31 -13.91 -15.64 -1.01
CA ASP A 31 -14.05 -16.03 0.40
C ASP A 31 -13.71 -14.84 1.33
N VAL A 32 -12.62 -14.12 1.05
CA VAL A 32 -12.23 -12.92 1.81
C VAL A 32 -13.28 -11.80 1.73
N LEU A 33 -13.79 -11.50 0.54
CA LEU A 33 -14.89 -10.54 0.37
C LEU A 33 -16.14 -11.00 1.13
N SER A 34 -16.42 -12.30 1.14
CA SER A 34 -17.56 -12.85 1.89
C SER A 34 -17.37 -12.71 3.41
N TRP A 35 -16.15 -12.88 3.94
CA TRP A 35 -15.85 -12.61 5.36
C TRP A 35 -16.00 -11.12 5.67
N MET A 36 -15.42 -10.25 4.83
CA MET A 36 -15.52 -8.79 4.99
C MET A 36 -16.97 -8.33 5.05
N ARG A 37 -17.84 -8.86 4.17
CA ARG A 37 -19.28 -8.54 4.18
C ARG A 37 -19.95 -8.94 5.49
N ARG A 38 -19.56 -10.06 6.10
CA ARG A 38 -20.13 -10.53 7.38
C ARG A 38 -19.61 -9.77 8.59
N GLU A 39 -18.37 -9.32 8.54
CA GLU A 39 -17.71 -8.63 9.66
C GLU A 39 -17.81 -7.11 9.59
N TYR A 40 -18.35 -6.56 8.50
CA TYR A 40 -18.59 -5.12 8.37
C TYR A 40 -19.60 -4.65 9.41
N ASP A 41 -19.21 -3.64 10.17
CA ASP A 41 -20.05 -3.01 11.17
C ASP A 41 -20.87 -1.88 10.52
N GLU A 42 -22.07 -2.19 10.06
CA GLU A 42 -22.95 -1.22 9.39
C GLU A 42 -23.33 -0.02 10.28
N VAL A 43 -23.30 -0.20 11.62
CA VAL A 43 -23.70 0.85 12.58
C VAL A 43 -22.57 1.84 12.81
N HIS A 44 -21.34 1.35 12.98
CA HIS A 44 -20.19 2.19 13.35
C HIS A 44 -19.11 2.30 12.28
N GLY A 45 -19.27 1.66 11.11
CA GLY A 45 -18.26 1.57 10.06
C GLY A 45 -17.02 0.76 10.49
N GLY A 46 -16.24 0.23 9.56
CA GLY A 46 -15.09 -0.63 9.85
C GLY A 46 -15.49 -2.08 10.08
N PHE A 47 -14.58 -2.86 10.66
CA PHE A 47 -14.74 -4.31 10.80
C PHE A 47 -14.55 -4.75 12.25
N GLY A 48 -15.28 -5.79 12.64
CA GLY A 48 -15.18 -6.38 13.97
C GLY A 48 -15.81 -5.53 15.07
N THR A 49 -15.36 -5.77 16.30
CA THR A 49 -15.87 -5.11 17.53
C THR A 49 -14.73 -4.30 18.19
N GLU A 50 -14.85 -3.99 19.49
CA GLU A 50 -13.79 -3.36 20.26
C GLU A 50 -12.71 -4.35 20.77
N PRO A 51 -11.42 -3.96 20.83
CA PRO A 51 -10.84 -2.75 20.24
C PRO A 51 -10.82 -2.82 18.71
N LYS A 52 -11.01 -1.67 18.07
CA LYS A 52 -11.24 -1.56 16.63
C LYS A 52 -10.04 -0.96 15.91
N PHE A 53 -9.51 -1.70 14.94
CA PHE A 53 -8.29 -1.35 14.22
C PHE A 53 -8.58 -0.79 12.82
N PRO A 54 -7.76 0.15 12.32
CA PRO A 54 -7.77 0.59 10.92
C PRO A 54 -7.42 -0.56 9.96
N MET A 55 -8.43 -1.25 9.42
CA MET A 55 -8.24 -2.38 8.50
C MET A 55 -7.98 -1.90 7.06
N PHE A 56 -6.84 -1.24 6.83
CA PHE A 56 -6.53 -0.57 5.55
C PHE A 56 -6.53 -1.49 4.33
N ASP A 57 -6.06 -2.73 4.45
CA ASP A 57 -6.12 -3.70 3.34
C ASP A 57 -7.58 -4.06 2.99
N CYS A 58 -8.47 -4.14 3.98
CA CYS A 58 -9.90 -4.35 3.74
C CYS A 58 -10.51 -3.14 3.02
N LEU A 59 -10.14 -1.92 3.41
CA LEU A 59 -10.58 -0.71 2.71
C LEU A 59 -10.06 -0.67 1.27
N ALA A 60 -8.79 -0.99 1.06
CA ALA A 60 -8.18 -1.08 -0.26
C ALA A 60 -8.85 -2.16 -1.13
N LEU A 61 -9.16 -3.33 -0.57
CA LEU A 61 -9.83 -4.41 -1.29
C LEU A 61 -11.29 -4.04 -1.62
N ALA A 62 -12.01 -3.42 -0.69
CA ALA A 62 -13.37 -2.95 -0.93
C ALA A 62 -13.40 -1.95 -2.08
N ILE A 63 -12.52 -0.95 -2.08
CA ILE A 63 -12.53 0.04 -3.17
C ILE A 63 -12.05 -0.55 -4.51
N ASP A 64 -11.09 -1.47 -4.50
CA ASP A 64 -10.67 -2.21 -5.69
C ASP A 64 -11.83 -3.06 -6.26
N GLU A 65 -12.68 -3.62 -5.40
CA GLU A 65 -13.87 -4.41 -5.79
C GLU A 65 -14.99 -3.54 -6.35
N TYR A 66 -15.27 -2.38 -5.73
CA TYR A 66 -16.19 -1.39 -6.27
C TYR A 66 -15.75 -0.93 -7.67
N ALA A 67 -14.47 -0.60 -7.85
CA ALA A 67 -13.94 -0.17 -9.14
C ALA A 67 -14.04 -1.27 -10.22
N ALA A 68 -13.95 -2.54 -9.83
CA ALA A 68 -14.02 -3.67 -10.76
C ALA A 68 -15.46 -4.07 -11.14
N THR A 69 -16.43 -3.91 -10.23
CA THR A 69 -17.78 -4.49 -10.37
C THR A 69 -18.90 -3.46 -10.44
N GLY A 70 -18.68 -2.25 -9.93
CA GLY A 70 -19.71 -1.25 -9.72
C GLY A 70 -20.66 -1.55 -8.54
N ASP A 71 -20.42 -2.60 -7.74
CA ASP A 71 -21.27 -2.90 -6.57
C ASP A 71 -21.12 -1.81 -5.50
N SER A 72 -22.14 -0.95 -5.41
CA SER A 72 -22.22 0.18 -4.49
C SER A 72 -22.07 -0.20 -3.01
N PHE A 73 -22.32 -1.47 -2.64
CA PHE A 73 -22.06 -1.95 -1.28
C PHE A 73 -20.60 -1.74 -0.89
N TRP A 74 -19.65 -2.01 -1.80
CA TRP A 74 -18.24 -1.87 -1.48
C TRP A 74 -17.78 -0.42 -1.37
N ALA A 75 -18.38 0.48 -2.15
CA ALA A 75 -18.20 1.92 -1.95
C ALA A 75 -18.75 2.37 -0.59
N GLN A 76 -19.90 1.84 -0.16
CA GLN A 76 -20.47 2.11 1.16
C GLN A 76 -19.57 1.59 2.29
N VAL A 77 -19.05 0.36 2.19
CA VAL A 77 -18.11 -0.21 3.16
C VAL A 77 -16.88 0.67 3.28
N PHE A 78 -16.28 1.07 2.16
CA PHE A 78 -15.11 1.96 2.15
C PHE A 78 -15.43 3.32 2.79
N LYS A 79 -16.44 4.03 2.27
CA LYS A 79 -16.78 5.39 2.70
C LYS A 79 -17.25 5.43 4.15
N GLY A 80 -18.14 4.51 4.54
CA GLY A 80 -18.67 4.44 5.90
C GLY A 80 -17.59 4.12 6.94
N SER A 81 -16.66 3.20 6.62
CA SER A 81 -15.54 2.90 7.51
C SER A 81 -14.59 4.07 7.66
N LEU A 82 -14.18 4.66 6.54
CA LEU A 82 -13.20 5.75 6.55
C LEU A 82 -13.78 7.01 7.19
N ALA A 83 -15.03 7.37 6.90
CA ALA A 83 -15.72 8.49 7.54
C ALA A 83 -15.91 8.28 9.05
N ALA A 84 -16.18 7.04 9.51
CA ALA A 84 -16.26 6.75 10.93
C ALA A 84 -14.90 6.89 11.64
N MET A 85 -13.84 6.39 11.00
CA MET A 85 -12.47 6.53 11.51
C MET A 85 -12.02 7.99 11.60
N THR A 86 -12.31 8.80 10.57
CA THR A 86 -11.79 10.17 10.45
C THR A 86 -12.73 11.25 10.99
N GLY A 87 -14.00 10.92 11.20
CA GLY A 87 -15.02 11.83 11.74
C GLY A 87 -15.27 11.70 13.24
N ARG A 88 -14.51 10.85 13.95
CA ARG A 88 -14.70 10.56 15.38
C ARG A 88 -13.38 10.67 16.15
N GLY A 89 -13.32 10.16 17.38
CA GLY A 89 -12.17 10.35 18.27
C GLY A 89 -10.86 9.68 17.83
N THR A 90 -10.91 8.75 16.88
CA THR A 90 -9.71 8.04 16.36
C THR A 90 -8.89 8.89 15.39
N TYR A 91 -9.40 10.04 14.96
CA TYR A 91 -8.67 11.01 14.16
C TYR A 91 -8.58 12.34 14.87
N ASP A 92 -7.41 12.96 14.81
CA ASP A 92 -7.18 14.19 15.52
C ASP A 92 -7.82 15.38 14.80
N ALA A 93 -8.92 15.87 15.35
CA ALA A 93 -9.64 17.02 14.82
C ALA A 93 -8.83 18.34 14.87
N VAL A 94 -7.81 18.44 15.74
CA VAL A 94 -7.06 19.68 15.97
C VAL A 94 -5.79 19.75 15.12
N GLU A 95 -4.99 18.68 15.14
CA GLU A 95 -3.70 18.63 14.47
C GLU A 95 -3.71 17.78 13.20
N GLY A 96 -4.73 16.95 13.00
CA GLY A 96 -4.73 15.94 11.94
C GLY A 96 -3.96 14.68 12.32
N GLY A 97 -4.05 13.69 11.44
CA GLY A 97 -3.46 12.38 11.64
C GLY A 97 -4.34 11.43 12.46
N LEU A 98 -4.17 10.15 12.14
CA LEU A 98 -4.88 9.02 12.74
C LEU A 98 -4.11 8.48 13.95
N PHE A 99 -4.85 8.20 15.02
CA PHE A 99 -4.38 7.42 16.15
C PHE A 99 -4.40 5.92 15.82
N ARG A 100 -3.55 5.14 16.48
CA ARG A 100 -3.25 3.75 16.12
C ARG A 100 -4.49 2.85 16.02
N TYR A 101 -5.42 2.95 16.95
CA TYR A 101 -6.69 2.22 16.95
C TYR A 101 -7.69 2.84 17.94
N SER A 102 -8.95 2.39 17.93
CA SER A 102 -9.94 2.75 18.93
C SER A 102 -10.11 1.65 19.98
N THR A 103 -10.18 2.01 21.26
CA THR A 103 -10.55 1.07 22.33
C THR A 103 -12.06 0.81 22.37
N THR A 104 -12.85 1.55 21.59
CA THR A 104 -14.32 1.46 21.51
C THR A 104 -14.77 1.09 20.11
N ARG A 105 -15.92 0.40 20.00
CA ARG A 105 -16.49 -0.02 18.71
C ARG A 105 -16.87 1.14 17.79
N ASP A 106 -17.26 2.26 18.38
CA ASP A 106 -17.78 3.44 17.68
C ASP A 106 -16.71 4.46 17.31
N TRP A 107 -15.41 4.11 17.42
CA TRP A 107 -14.27 4.98 17.12
C TRP A 107 -14.12 6.21 18.01
N SER A 108 -14.84 6.29 19.15
CA SER A 108 -14.87 7.47 20.01
C SER A 108 -13.64 7.63 20.92
N VAL A 109 -13.05 6.53 21.40
CA VAL A 109 -11.89 6.58 22.29
C VAL A 109 -10.66 6.01 21.59
N PRO A 110 -9.64 6.82 21.29
CA PRO A 110 -8.40 6.36 20.66
C PRO A 110 -7.42 5.76 21.66
N HIS A 111 -6.55 4.89 21.16
CA HIS A 111 -5.21 4.71 21.70
C HIS A 111 -4.29 5.79 21.10
N PHE A 112 -3.98 6.82 21.88
CA PHE A 112 -3.45 8.12 21.43
C PHE A 112 -2.05 8.15 20.77
N GLU A 113 -1.43 6.99 20.53
CA GLU A 113 -0.19 6.92 19.76
C GLU A 113 -0.49 7.19 18.27
N LYS A 114 0.38 7.95 17.59
CA LYS A 114 0.28 8.19 16.14
C LYS A 114 1.53 7.66 15.44
N MET A 115 1.34 6.68 14.58
CA MET A 115 2.44 6.04 13.86
C MET A 115 2.54 6.52 12.42
N LEU A 116 3.76 6.58 11.88
CA LEU A 116 3.99 6.91 10.46
C LEU A 116 3.30 5.90 9.54
N LEU A 117 3.40 4.61 9.83
CA LEU A 117 2.84 3.56 8.98
C LEU A 117 1.32 3.69 8.83
N ASP A 118 0.59 3.86 9.93
CA ASP A 118 -0.89 3.99 9.91
C ASP A 118 -1.33 5.20 9.08
N ASN A 119 -0.62 6.32 9.23
CA ASN A 119 -0.93 7.55 8.50
C ASN A 119 -0.53 7.45 7.01
N ALA A 120 0.55 6.74 6.69
CA ALA A 120 0.92 6.44 5.29
C ALA A 120 -0.12 5.54 4.61
N LEU A 121 -0.64 4.54 5.32
CA LEU A 121 -1.71 3.67 4.82
C LEU A 121 -3.04 4.44 4.69
N LEU A 122 -3.34 5.37 5.60
CA LEU A 122 -4.48 6.29 5.47
C LEU A 122 -4.38 7.13 4.18
N LEU A 123 -3.23 7.74 3.89
CA LEU A 123 -3.02 8.48 2.63
C LEU A 123 -3.20 7.58 1.40
N SER A 124 -2.65 6.37 1.45
CA SER A 124 -2.77 5.39 0.35
C SER A 124 -4.24 5.06 0.05
N VAL A 125 -5.07 4.79 1.08
CA VAL A 125 -6.49 4.50 0.88
C VAL A 125 -7.29 5.74 0.48
N CYS A 126 -6.94 6.95 0.94
CA CYS A 126 -7.56 8.19 0.47
C CYS A 126 -7.33 8.39 -1.04
N GLY A 127 -6.09 8.19 -1.50
CA GLY A 127 -5.74 8.26 -2.93
C GLY A 127 -6.49 7.23 -3.78
N ARG A 128 -6.58 5.98 -3.32
CA ARG A 128 -7.38 4.93 -4.01
C ARG A 128 -8.87 5.25 -4.02
N GLY A 129 -9.41 5.69 -2.89
CA GLY A 129 -10.79 6.12 -2.75
C GLY A 129 -11.15 7.25 -3.71
N TYR A 130 -10.29 8.27 -3.78
CA TYR A 130 -10.50 9.42 -4.64
C TYR A 130 -10.45 9.03 -6.13
N ALA A 131 -9.53 8.13 -6.51
CA ALA A 131 -9.46 7.60 -7.87
C ALA A 131 -10.77 6.91 -8.30
N ALA A 132 -11.40 6.16 -7.38
CA ALA A 132 -12.58 5.36 -7.69
C ALA A 132 -13.91 6.11 -7.51
N THR A 133 -13.95 7.17 -6.69
CA THR A 133 -15.22 7.82 -6.29
C THR A 133 -15.27 9.32 -6.58
N SER A 134 -14.13 9.98 -6.76
CA SER A 134 -14.00 11.43 -6.89
C SER A 134 -14.59 12.25 -5.73
N GLU A 135 -14.70 11.65 -4.54
CA GLU A 135 -15.25 12.29 -3.34
C GLU A 135 -14.22 13.26 -2.73
N GLY A 136 -14.54 14.56 -2.75
CA GLY A 136 -13.60 15.63 -2.37
C GLY A 136 -13.11 15.57 -0.92
N TRP A 137 -13.92 15.09 0.03
CA TRP A 137 -13.55 15.00 1.45
C TRP A 137 -12.35 14.07 1.71
N LEU A 138 -12.04 13.17 0.77
CA LEU A 138 -10.84 12.33 0.83
C LEU A 138 -9.55 13.14 0.64
N ILE A 139 -9.61 14.22 -0.14
CA ILE A 139 -8.50 15.18 -0.28
C ILE A 139 -8.29 15.89 1.05
N ASP A 140 -9.36 16.40 1.68
CA ASP A 140 -9.27 17.10 2.97
C ASP A 140 -8.64 16.24 4.06
N VAL A 141 -9.01 14.95 4.14
CA VAL A 141 -8.42 13.99 5.08
C VAL A 141 -6.93 13.77 4.77
N ALA A 142 -6.58 13.58 3.50
CA ALA A 142 -5.20 13.34 3.09
C ALA A 142 -4.32 14.57 3.37
N GLU A 143 -4.80 15.78 3.07
CA GLU A 143 -4.07 17.04 3.29
C GLU A 143 -3.84 17.28 4.78
N ARG A 144 -4.88 17.16 5.61
CA ARG A 144 -4.74 17.32 7.06
C ARG A 144 -3.82 16.27 7.69
N THR A 145 -3.84 15.04 7.16
CA THR A 145 -2.93 13.98 7.62
C THR A 145 -1.50 14.29 7.21
N TYR A 146 -1.28 14.74 5.96
CA TYR A 146 0.03 15.14 5.48
C TYR A 146 0.60 16.34 6.25
N ASP A 147 -0.22 17.33 6.58
CA ASP A 147 0.16 18.49 7.37
C ASP A 147 0.67 18.08 8.76
N TYR A 148 -0.05 17.19 9.46
CA TYR A 148 0.41 16.59 10.71
C TYR A 148 1.77 15.89 10.54
N LEU A 149 1.89 15.05 9.52
CA LEU A 149 3.12 14.31 9.28
C LEU A 149 4.29 15.26 9.04
N LYS A 150 4.11 16.31 8.23
CA LYS A 150 5.17 17.31 7.96
C LYS A 150 5.47 18.13 9.22
N SER A 151 4.47 18.56 9.99
CA SER A 151 4.71 19.41 11.17
C SER A 151 5.38 18.66 12.32
N THR A 152 5.09 17.37 12.46
CA THR A 152 5.38 16.62 13.70
C THR A 152 6.37 15.49 13.49
N LEU A 153 6.22 14.69 12.43
CA LEU A 153 7.06 13.50 12.22
C LEU A 153 8.19 13.74 11.21
N PHE A 154 8.10 14.72 10.32
CA PHE A 154 9.17 14.98 9.35
C PHE A 154 10.36 15.68 10.00
N MET A 155 11.54 15.09 9.84
CA MET A 155 12.80 15.68 10.27
C MET A 155 13.51 16.28 9.07
N ASP A 156 13.61 17.61 8.99
CA ASP A 156 14.28 18.32 7.88
C ASP A 156 15.73 17.84 7.68
N VAL A 157 16.42 17.48 8.78
CA VAL A 157 17.67 16.73 8.77
C VAL A 157 17.46 15.42 9.55
N PRO A 158 17.65 14.24 8.93
CA PRO A 158 18.27 14.02 7.62
C PRO A 158 17.33 14.15 6.40
N GLY A 159 16.06 14.50 6.55
CA GLY A 159 15.09 14.62 5.46
C GLY A 159 14.21 13.38 5.29
N ALA A 160 13.71 12.84 6.41
CA ALA A 160 12.86 11.65 6.47
C ALA A 160 11.91 11.72 7.66
N PHE A 161 10.90 10.87 7.68
CA PHE A 161 9.93 10.80 8.77
C PHE A 161 10.42 9.91 9.91
N ALA A 162 10.19 10.39 11.13
CA ALA A 162 10.29 9.67 12.38
C ALA A 162 9.22 8.56 12.48
N GLY A 163 9.41 7.59 13.38
CA GLY A 163 8.57 6.39 13.48
C GLY A 163 7.17 6.66 14.03
N SER A 164 7.09 7.36 15.17
CA SER A 164 5.82 7.62 15.84
C SER A 164 5.90 8.83 16.78
N GLN A 165 4.73 9.32 17.18
CA GLN A 165 4.54 10.23 18.31
C GLN A 165 3.84 9.48 19.45
N ASP A 166 4.38 9.61 20.65
CA ASP A 166 3.91 8.93 21.86
C ASP A 166 2.46 9.29 22.21
N ALA A 167 1.80 8.37 22.90
CA ALA A 167 0.48 8.60 23.48
C ALA A 167 0.57 9.56 24.68
N ASP A 168 -0.29 10.57 24.72
CA ASP A 168 -0.49 11.45 25.88
C ASP A 168 -1.95 11.91 25.96
N GLU A 169 -2.75 11.25 26.80
CA GLU A 169 -4.17 11.58 26.96
C GLU A 169 -4.40 13.03 27.39
N SER A 170 -3.51 13.60 28.21
CA SER A 170 -3.69 14.94 28.75
C SER A 170 -3.50 15.99 27.66
N TYR A 171 -2.51 15.80 26.80
CA TYR A 171 -2.26 16.65 25.64
C TYR A 171 -3.40 16.57 24.62
N TYR A 172 -3.83 15.36 24.24
CA TYR A 172 -4.84 15.21 23.19
C TYR A 172 -6.27 15.56 23.64
N ARG A 173 -6.54 15.63 24.95
CA ARG A 173 -7.78 16.22 25.49
C ARG A 173 -7.90 17.73 25.24
N LEU A 174 -6.81 18.42 24.96
CA LEU A 174 -6.82 19.86 24.62
C LEU A 174 -7.46 20.05 23.23
N GLN A 175 -8.64 20.68 23.21
CA GLN A 175 -9.51 20.76 22.02
C GLN A 175 -9.19 21.90 21.05
N THR A 176 -8.11 22.67 21.27
CA THR A 176 -7.72 23.75 20.37
C THR A 176 -6.22 23.77 20.13
N ARG A 177 -5.82 24.23 18.94
CA ARG A 177 -4.42 24.38 18.56
C ARG A 177 -3.66 25.28 19.54
N ARG A 178 -4.27 26.40 19.93
CA ARG A 178 -3.70 27.34 20.92
C ARG A 178 -3.37 26.67 22.26
N LEU A 179 -4.24 25.79 22.75
CA LEU A 179 -3.99 25.08 24.03
C LEU A 179 -2.84 24.08 23.89
N ARG A 180 -2.76 23.38 22.76
CA ARG A 180 -1.69 22.40 22.49
C ARG A 180 -0.33 23.07 22.30
N GLU A 181 -0.28 24.19 21.57
CA GLU A 181 0.92 25.02 21.42
C GLU A 181 1.44 25.59 22.74
N ALA A 182 0.54 25.83 23.72
CA ALA A 182 0.89 26.27 25.07
C ALA A 182 1.27 25.12 26.02
N SER A 183 1.19 23.86 25.56
CA SER A 183 1.50 22.66 26.33
C SER A 183 2.78 22.00 25.84
N ARG A 184 3.29 21.03 26.59
CA ARG A 184 4.40 20.18 26.15
C ARG A 184 3.87 19.11 25.20
N ALA A 185 4.35 19.14 23.95
CA ALA A 185 4.00 18.12 22.97
C ALA A 185 4.53 16.71 23.37
N PRO A 186 3.82 15.64 23.00
CA PRO A 186 4.29 14.27 23.22
C PRO A 186 5.60 14.01 22.47
N SER A 187 6.44 13.15 23.03
CA SER A 187 7.74 12.80 22.45
C SER A 187 7.57 12.10 21.10
N VAL A 188 8.58 12.24 20.23
CA VAL A 188 8.63 11.59 18.91
C VAL A 188 9.77 10.57 18.91
N ASP A 189 9.48 9.32 18.51
CA ASP A 189 10.52 8.33 18.23
C ASP A 189 11.21 8.68 16.90
N ARG A 190 12.41 9.25 17.02
CA ARG A 190 13.21 9.76 15.89
C ARG A 190 13.88 8.67 15.05
N ARG A 191 13.62 7.39 15.30
CA ARG A 191 14.09 6.31 14.42
C ARG A 191 13.43 6.43 13.04
N ILE A 192 14.22 6.15 12.00
CA ILE A 192 13.75 6.09 10.62
C ILE A 192 13.62 4.63 10.24
N TYR A 193 12.39 4.16 10.07
CA TYR A 193 12.07 2.82 9.56
C TYR A 193 12.00 2.85 8.04
N ALA A 194 12.79 2.00 7.38
CA ALA A 194 12.96 2.03 5.93
C ALA A 194 11.70 1.62 5.18
N ASP A 195 11.03 0.57 5.64
CA ASP A 195 9.72 0.16 5.15
C ASP A 195 8.66 1.26 5.34
N TRP A 196 8.51 1.85 6.52
CA TRP A 196 7.46 2.85 6.78
C TRP A 196 7.67 4.12 5.96
N ASN A 197 8.91 4.59 5.85
CA ASN A 197 9.23 5.74 4.99
C ASN A 197 9.04 5.40 3.50
N SER A 198 9.27 4.15 3.09
CA SER A 198 9.00 3.70 1.72
C SER A 198 7.50 3.61 1.42
N VAL A 199 6.70 3.10 2.37
CA VAL A 199 5.23 3.09 2.28
C VAL A 199 4.69 4.52 2.23
N MET A 200 5.23 5.42 3.05
CA MET A 200 4.90 6.85 3.02
C MET A 200 5.24 7.49 1.68
N ALA A 201 6.44 7.24 1.16
CA ALA A 201 6.82 7.77 -0.15
C ALA A 201 5.94 7.24 -1.28
N ASN A 202 5.62 5.94 -1.24
CA ASN A 202 4.70 5.33 -2.18
C ASN A 202 3.30 5.97 -2.08
N ALA A 203 2.80 6.23 -0.88
CA ALA A 203 1.53 6.91 -0.64
C ALA A 203 1.56 8.34 -1.19
N LEU A 204 2.60 9.13 -0.92
CA LEU A 204 2.76 10.48 -1.48
C LEU A 204 2.77 10.50 -3.01
N ILE A 205 3.52 9.59 -3.63
CA ILE A 205 3.63 9.50 -5.09
C ILE A 205 2.28 9.12 -5.70
N THR A 206 1.65 8.06 -5.19
CA THR A 206 0.40 7.55 -5.79
C THR A 206 -0.78 8.49 -5.51
N CYS A 207 -0.93 8.95 -4.27
CA CYS A 207 -1.97 9.90 -3.89
C CYS A 207 -1.78 11.26 -4.58
N GLY A 208 -0.55 11.78 -4.63
CA GLY A 208 -0.23 13.02 -5.31
C GLY A 208 -0.55 12.98 -6.79
N ARG A 209 -0.30 11.86 -7.48
CA ARG A 209 -0.71 11.69 -8.88
C ARG A 209 -2.21 11.72 -9.07
N THR A 210 -2.95 10.96 -8.26
CA THR A 210 -4.42 10.88 -8.37
C THR A 210 -5.09 12.22 -8.05
N MET A 211 -4.57 12.94 -7.06
CA MET A 211 -5.10 14.24 -6.62
C MET A 211 -4.48 15.42 -7.37
N HIS A 212 -3.67 15.18 -8.40
CA HIS A 212 -2.95 16.21 -9.17
C HIS A 212 -2.09 17.16 -8.31
N ASN A 213 -1.56 16.67 -7.19
CA ASN A 213 -0.65 17.39 -6.31
C ASN A 213 0.81 17.01 -6.59
N GLN A 214 1.45 17.77 -7.48
CA GLN A 214 2.84 17.53 -7.88
C GLN A 214 3.82 17.67 -6.69
N SER A 215 3.54 18.56 -5.73
CA SER A 215 4.42 18.75 -4.58
C SER A 215 4.56 17.49 -3.72
N TRP A 216 3.49 16.69 -3.63
CA TRP A 216 3.53 15.40 -2.94
C TRP A 216 4.31 14.36 -3.72
N VAL A 217 4.14 14.32 -5.04
CA VAL A 217 4.95 13.45 -5.91
C VAL A 217 6.44 13.75 -5.73
N ASP A 218 6.82 15.02 -5.78
CA ASP A 218 8.20 15.47 -5.62
C ASP A 218 8.75 15.14 -4.23
N HIS A 219 7.94 15.33 -3.17
CA HIS A 219 8.33 14.98 -1.81
C HIS A 219 8.51 13.47 -1.66
N GLY A 220 7.59 12.64 -2.17
CA GLY A 220 7.73 11.19 -2.12
C GLY A 220 8.97 10.69 -2.85
N VAL A 221 9.29 11.26 -4.03
CA VAL A 221 10.53 10.94 -4.76
C VAL A 221 11.77 11.37 -3.97
N SER A 222 11.76 12.56 -3.38
CA SER A 222 12.85 13.04 -2.50
C SER A 222 13.04 12.13 -1.28
N LEU A 223 11.95 11.71 -0.66
CA LEU A 223 11.96 10.79 0.48
C LEU A 223 12.58 9.45 0.09
N LEU A 224 12.24 8.88 -1.07
CA LEU A 224 12.87 7.64 -1.54
C LEU A 224 14.36 7.77 -1.81
N ARG A 225 14.80 8.93 -2.31
CA ARG A 225 16.25 9.20 -2.43
C ARG A 225 16.88 9.19 -1.05
N ARG A 226 16.24 9.81 -0.05
CA ARG A 226 16.76 9.81 1.31
C ARG A 226 16.80 8.42 1.95
N VAL A 227 15.73 7.62 1.80
CA VAL A 227 15.70 6.24 2.29
C VAL A 227 16.83 5.42 1.66
N HIS A 228 17.09 5.60 0.37
CA HIS A 228 18.24 4.97 -0.29
C HIS A 228 19.55 5.37 0.36
N ASP A 229 19.80 6.67 0.50
CA ASP A 229 21.06 7.20 1.02
C ASP A 229 21.32 6.79 2.48
N LEU A 230 20.27 6.64 3.29
CA LEU A 230 20.39 6.29 4.71
C LEU A 230 20.41 4.78 4.96
N CYS A 231 19.63 4.00 4.22
CA CYS A 231 19.30 2.62 4.56
C CYS A 231 19.71 1.59 3.52
N PHE A 232 20.20 1.97 2.33
CA PHE A 232 20.65 1.00 1.32
C PHE A 232 22.18 0.87 1.29
N ASP A 233 22.64 -0.38 1.23
CA ASP A 233 24.02 -0.73 0.91
C ASP A 233 24.05 -1.82 -0.17
N ALA A 234 25.03 -1.77 -1.07
CA ALA A 234 25.13 -2.73 -2.18
C ALA A 234 25.40 -4.16 -1.68
N VAL A 235 26.13 -4.32 -0.58
CA VAL A 235 26.48 -5.64 -0.02
C VAL A 235 25.35 -6.18 0.83
N ASN A 236 24.77 -5.37 1.71
CA ASN A 236 23.80 -5.80 2.72
C ASN A 236 22.33 -5.67 2.28
N GLY A 237 22.02 -4.81 1.29
CA GLY A 237 20.67 -4.53 0.85
C GLY A 237 20.05 -3.41 1.68
N MET A 238 18.76 -3.54 2.00
CA MET A 238 18.07 -2.58 2.88
C MET A 238 18.33 -2.90 4.36
N ALA A 239 18.67 -1.87 5.12
CA ALA A 239 18.56 -1.84 6.57
C ALA A 239 17.12 -1.51 6.96
N HIS A 240 16.67 -2.07 8.07
CA HIS A 240 15.35 -1.83 8.63
C HIS A 240 15.24 -0.46 9.30
N VAL A 241 16.25 -0.12 10.09
CA VAL A 241 16.22 1.09 10.91
C VAL A 241 17.50 1.89 10.79
N TRP A 242 17.33 3.20 10.67
CA TRP A 242 18.41 4.17 10.80
C TRP A 242 18.21 5.03 12.05
N HIS A 243 19.27 5.13 12.85
CA HIS A 243 19.37 6.05 13.97
C HIS A 243 20.85 6.42 14.19
N GLY A 244 21.31 7.46 13.48
CA GLY A 244 22.72 7.83 13.39
C GLY A 244 23.57 6.90 12.52
N ARG A 245 23.17 5.63 12.39
CA ARG A 245 23.72 4.64 11.45
C ARG A 245 22.63 3.63 11.04
N PRO A 246 22.71 3.02 9.85
CA PRO A 246 21.84 1.92 9.46
C PRO A 246 22.14 0.66 10.27
N SER A 247 21.10 -0.08 10.63
CA SER A 247 21.20 -1.33 11.40
C SER A 247 20.03 -2.27 11.11
N VAL A 248 20.20 -3.55 11.46
CA VAL A 248 19.24 -4.64 11.19
C VAL A 248 19.04 -4.81 9.68
N TRP A 249 19.84 -5.68 9.05
CA TRP A 249 19.89 -5.81 7.59
C TRP A 249 19.14 -7.04 7.11
N GLY A 250 18.60 -6.95 5.89
CA GLY A 250 18.15 -8.12 5.14
C GLY A 250 16.77 -8.63 5.50
N LEU A 251 15.91 -7.79 6.07
CA LEU A 251 14.48 -8.10 6.20
C LEU A 251 13.78 -7.98 4.84
N ALA A 252 12.86 -8.90 4.54
CA ALA A 252 12.18 -8.89 3.25
C ALA A 252 11.23 -7.70 3.10
N HIS A 253 10.47 -7.33 4.13
CA HIS A 253 9.51 -6.22 4.06
C HIS A 253 10.16 -4.88 3.71
N ASP A 254 11.38 -4.57 4.19
CA ASP A 254 12.08 -3.35 3.80
C ASP A 254 12.39 -3.34 2.31
N THR A 255 12.81 -4.49 1.77
CA THR A 255 13.08 -4.67 0.34
C THR A 255 11.80 -4.56 -0.49
N ILE A 256 10.71 -5.17 -0.02
CA ILE A 256 9.40 -5.16 -0.68
C ILE A 256 8.84 -3.73 -0.71
N ALA A 257 8.81 -3.04 0.42
CA ALA A 257 8.27 -1.69 0.53
C ALA A 257 9.08 -0.69 -0.31
N TYR A 258 10.40 -0.69 -0.20
CA TYR A 258 11.27 0.21 -0.97
C TYR A 258 11.23 -0.10 -2.47
N GLY A 259 11.23 -1.38 -2.84
CA GLY A 259 11.09 -1.82 -4.23
C GLY A 259 9.76 -1.42 -4.87
N ALA A 260 8.65 -1.62 -4.16
CA ALA A 260 7.32 -1.20 -4.61
C ALA A 260 7.23 0.32 -4.79
N ALA A 261 7.82 1.09 -3.86
CA ALA A 261 7.85 2.54 -3.96
C ALA A 261 8.72 3.03 -5.14
N CYS A 262 9.83 2.35 -5.45
CA CYS A 262 10.63 2.61 -6.65
C CYS A 262 9.80 2.39 -7.93
N LEU A 263 8.99 1.32 -7.98
CA LEU A 263 8.10 1.08 -9.13
C LEU A 263 7.08 2.22 -9.33
N SER A 264 6.49 2.71 -8.24
CA SER A 264 5.60 3.88 -8.28
C SER A 264 6.31 5.16 -8.70
N ALA A 265 7.55 5.39 -8.21
CA ALA A 265 8.37 6.52 -8.60
C ALA A 265 8.72 6.49 -10.09
N TYR A 266 9.09 5.33 -10.64
CA TYR A 266 9.31 5.17 -12.08
C TYR A 266 8.04 5.52 -12.86
N SER A 267 6.91 4.94 -12.45
CA SER A 267 5.63 5.20 -13.12
C SER A 267 5.28 6.69 -13.11
N ALA A 268 5.65 7.42 -12.05
CA ALA A 268 5.34 8.84 -11.86
C ALA A 268 6.26 9.78 -12.63
N THR A 269 7.53 9.42 -12.80
CA THR A 269 8.58 10.33 -13.27
C THR A 269 9.16 9.95 -14.62
N GLY A 270 9.03 8.68 -15.03
CA GLY A 270 9.73 8.13 -16.19
C GLY A 270 11.25 7.95 -15.98
N ASP A 271 11.80 8.28 -14.80
CA ASP A 271 13.22 8.16 -14.52
C ASP A 271 13.64 6.68 -14.38
N ALA A 272 14.40 6.21 -15.36
CA ALA A 272 14.86 4.83 -15.47
C ALA A 272 15.65 4.34 -14.24
N LEU A 273 16.26 5.23 -13.46
CA LEU A 273 16.95 4.87 -12.22
C LEU A 273 16.01 4.13 -11.25
N TRP A 274 14.75 4.56 -11.16
CA TRP A 274 13.77 3.94 -10.28
C TRP A 274 13.35 2.55 -10.77
N LYS A 275 13.18 2.38 -12.08
CA LYS A 275 12.97 1.06 -12.69
C LYS A 275 14.13 0.13 -12.36
N GLU A 276 15.36 0.58 -12.61
CA GLU A 276 16.58 -0.21 -12.36
C GLU A 276 16.71 -0.63 -10.89
N ARG A 277 16.41 0.28 -9.95
CA ARG A 277 16.41 -0.02 -8.51
C ARG A 277 15.35 -1.06 -8.14
N SER A 278 14.12 -0.90 -8.62
CA SER A 278 13.05 -1.87 -8.37
C SER A 278 13.43 -3.26 -8.89
N LEU A 279 13.91 -3.37 -10.13
CA LEU A 279 14.29 -4.67 -10.71
C LEU A 279 15.48 -5.31 -9.97
N LEU A 280 16.50 -4.52 -9.62
CA LEU A 280 17.64 -5.00 -8.84
C LEU A 280 17.21 -5.62 -7.50
N LEU A 281 16.32 -4.93 -6.78
CA LEU A 281 15.82 -5.40 -5.49
C LEU A 281 14.90 -6.60 -5.65
N ALA A 282 14.11 -6.68 -6.72
CA ALA A 282 13.27 -7.83 -7.00
C ALA A 282 14.14 -9.09 -7.23
N SER A 283 15.18 -8.99 -8.07
CA SER A 283 16.15 -10.07 -8.26
C SER A 283 16.86 -10.46 -6.96
N ARG A 284 17.22 -9.47 -6.12
CA ARG A 284 17.81 -9.72 -4.81
C ARG A 284 16.85 -10.45 -3.87
N LEU A 285 15.60 -9.98 -3.76
CA LEU A 285 14.57 -10.62 -2.95
C LEU A 285 14.36 -12.09 -3.37
N VAL A 286 14.25 -12.35 -4.67
CA VAL A 286 14.09 -13.71 -5.21
C VAL A 286 15.28 -14.59 -4.83
N SER A 287 16.51 -14.08 -4.95
CA SER A 287 17.72 -14.88 -4.68
C SER A 287 18.00 -15.07 -3.19
N THR A 288 17.65 -14.13 -2.31
CA THR A 288 17.95 -14.23 -0.87
C THR A 288 16.79 -14.80 -0.05
N HIS A 289 15.55 -14.59 -0.48
CA HIS A 289 14.35 -14.96 0.29
C HIS A 289 13.39 -15.89 -0.46
N GLY A 290 13.55 -16.06 -1.78
CA GLY A 290 12.73 -16.99 -2.54
C GLY A 290 13.06 -18.42 -2.14
N MET A 291 12.23 -19.07 -1.33
CA MET A 291 12.30 -20.49 -0.98
C MET A 291 10.89 -21.11 -1.02
N GLY A 292 10.28 -21.19 -2.20
CA GLY A 292 8.87 -21.61 -2.35
C GLY A 292 7.86 -20.52 -1.95
N GLY A 293 8.29 -19.27 -2.01
CA GLY A 293 7.64 -18.07 -1.49
C GLY A 293 8.71 -17.17 -0.86
N ILE A 294 8.34 -15.99 -0.38
CA ILE A 294 9.24 -15.19 0.45
C ILE A 294 9.29 -15.80 1.84
N VAL A 295 10.50 -15.96 2.36
CA VAL A 295 10.72 -16.21 3.78
C VAL A 295 11.50 -15.06 4.38
N THR A 296 11.31 -14.78 5.66
CA THR A 296 12.15 -13.84 6.40
C THR A 296 12.77 -14.54 7.60
N ARG A 297 14.03 -14.21 7.88
CA ARG A 297 14.69 -14.56 9.14
C ARG A 297 15.64 -13.45 9.56
N LEU A 298 15.42 -12.91 10.76
CA LEU A 298 16.50 -12.27 11.52
C LEU A 298 17.24 -13.36 12.29
N LYS A 299 18.56 -13.47 12.10
CA LYS A 299 19.38 -14.30 12.98
C LYS A 299 19.62 -13.50 14.25
N VAL A 300 19.02 -13.92 15.36
CA VAL A 300 19.33 -13.36 16.68
C VAL A 300 20.29 -14.32 17.39
N PRO A 301 21.35 -13.82 18.06
CA PRO A 301 22.13 -14.65 18.96
C PRO A 301 21.20 -15.31 20.00
N ASP A 302 21.40 -16.60 20.26
CA ASP A 302 20.63 -17.38 21.24
C ASP A 302 19.15 -17.67 20.90
N ASP A 303 18.79 -17.70 19.60
CA ASP A 303 17.47 -18.17 19.14
C ASP A 303 17.13 -19.55 19.75
N PRO A 304 15.97 -19.72 20.42
CA PRO A 304 15.48 -21.03 20.80
C PRO A 304 15.25 -21.90 19.55
N PRO A 305 15.32 -23.24 19.64
CA PRO A 305 15.25 -24.13 18.46
C PRO A 305 13.99 -23.95 17.57
N GLY A 306 12.88 -23.48 18.15
CA GLY A 306 11.64 -23.18 17.42
C GLY A 306 11.69 -21.90 16.57
N PHE A 307 12.63 -20.99 16.84
CA PHE A 307 12.85 -19.73 16.12
C PHE A 307 14.00 -19.80 15.11
N GLU A 308 14.63 -20.98 14.96
CA GLU A 308 15.68 -21.20 13.98
C GLU A 308 15.18 -21.32 12.54
N ARG A 309 13.87 -21.52 12.32
CA ARG A 309 13.32 -21.79 10.97
C ARG A 309 12.80 -20.51 10.32
N PRO A 310 13.17 -20.22 9.05
CA PRO A 310 12.56 -19.13 8.29
C PRO A 310 11.04 -19.27 8.23
N ILE A 311 10.32 -18.15 8.37
CA ILE A 311 8.86 -18.13 8.39
C ILE A 311 8.36 -17.57 7.06
N HIS A 312 7.33 -18.20 6.52
CA HIS A 312 6.53 -17.67 5.43
C HIS A 312 5.49 -16.70 5.99
N ASP A 313 5.87 -15.44 6.15
CA ASP A 313 4.92 -14.42 6.62
C ASP A 313 3.84 -14.17 5.55
N PHE A 314 2.58 -14.15 5.98
CA PHE A 314 1.44 -14.05 5.08
C PHE A 314 1.38 -12.70 4.35
N HIS A 315 1.60 -11.60 5.07
CA HIS A 315 1.52 -10.25 4.50
C HIS A 315 2.74 -9.94 3.63
N GLU A 316 3.95 -10.36 4.04
CA GLU A 316 5.14 -10.22 3.21
C GLU A 316 4.98 -10.94 1.87
N ASN A 317 4.42 -12.16 1.86
CA ASN A 317 4.14 -12.89 0.62
C ASN A 317 3.07 -12.18 -0.23
N ALA A 318 2.01 -11.67 0.38
CA ALA A 318 0.97 -10.93 -0.35
C ALA A 318 1.53 -9.65 -1.00
N TYR A 319 2.29 -8.84 -0.25
CA TYR A 319 2.89 -7.60 -0.78
C TYR A 319 4.01 -7.87 -1.77
N ALA A 320 4.81 -8.92 -1.57
CA ALA A 320 5.80 -9.36 -2.55
C ALA A 320 5.12 -9.76 -3.86
N ALA A 321 4.03 -10.53 -3.83
CA ALA A 321 3.28 -10.88 -5.04
C ALA A 321 2.75 -9.65 -5.77
N ILE A 322 2.18 -8.67 -5.04
CA ILE A 322 1.70 -7.39 -5.61
C ILE A 322 2.83 -6.67 -6.35
N TRP A 323 4.00 -6.56 -5.74
CA TRP A 323 5.13 -5.84 -6.32
C TRP A 323 5.77 -6.61 -7.48
N LEU A 324 6.03 -7.90 -7.31
CA LEU A 324 6.70 -8.75 -8.30
C LEU A 324 5.91 -8.86 -9.60
N VAL A 325 4.57 -8.87 -9.54
CA VAL A 325 3.71 -8.80 -10.73
C VAL A 325 3.99 -7.52 -11.51
N GLY A 326 3.94 -6.36 -10.85
CA GLY A 326 4.21 -5.07 -11.50
C GLY A 326 5.65 -4.92 -12.00
N ALA A 327 6.62 -5.46 -11.26
CA ALA A 327 8.01 -5.47 -11.66
C ALA A 327 8.25 -6.38 -12.89
N SER A 328 7.53 -7.50 -13.01
CA SER A 328 7.67 -8.42 -14.15
C SER A 328 7.29 -7.76 -15.48
N ALA A 329 6.30 -6.87 -15.48
CA ALA A 329 5.88 -6.11 -16.66
C ALA A 329 6.94 -5.12 -17.17
N LEU A 330 7.94 -4.78 -16.35
CA LEU A 330 9.03 -3.88 -16.70
C LEU A 330 10.37 -4.59 -16.90
N ALA A 331 10.43 -5.91 -16.75
CA ALA A 331 11.67 -6.67 -16.80
C ALA A 331 12.39 -6.50 -18.15
N ASP A 332 13.72 -6.48 -18.11
CA ASP A 332 14.55 -6.25 -19.31
C ASP A 332 14.62 -7.47 -20.24
N SER A 333 14.26 -8.66 -19.74
CA SER A 333 14.21 -9.89 -20.52
C SER A 333 13.00 -10.74 -20.15
N ARG A 334 12.55 -11.57 -21.09
CA ARG A 334 11.47 -12.55 -20.84
C ARG A 334 11.82 -13.51 -19.71
N SER A 335 13.07 -13.96 -19.64
CA SER A 335 13.54 -14.85 -18.57
C SER A 335 13.43 -14.21 -17.18
N ASP A 336 13.73 -12.92 -17.07
CA ASP A 336 13.59 -12.19 -15.82
C ASP A 336 12.12 -12.01 -15.47
N ALA A 337 11.28 -11.63 -16.44
CA ALA A 337 9.83 -11.53 -16.27
C ALA A 337 9.23 -12.84 -15.74
N ASP A 338 9.57 -13.97 -16.38
CA ASP A 338 9.10 -15.31 -16.01
C ASP A 338 9.54 -15.69 -14.60
N THR A 339 10.76 -15.33 -14.19
CA THR A 339 11.30 -15.58 -12.85
C THR A 339 10.55 -14.79 -11.77
N LEU A 340 10.31 -13.51 -12.01
CA LEU A 340 9.56 -12.64 -11.08
C LEU A 340 8.11 -13.12 -10.97
N ARG A 341 7.48 -13.46 -12.09
CA ARG A 341 6.08 -13.94 -12.13
C ARG A 341 5.92 -15.31 -11.49
N SER A 342 6.88 -16.22 -11.68
CA SER A 342 6.89 -17.52 -11.00
C SER A 342 7.10 -17.37 -9.50
N THR A 343 7.92 -16.41 -9.06
CA THR A 343 8.09 -16.13 -7.63
C THR A 343 6.83 -15.53 -7.02
N ALA A 344 6.16 -14.61 -7.72
CA ALA A 344 4.86 -14.09 -7.31
C ALA A 344 3.83 -15.21 -7.15
N LEU A 345 3.80 -16.19 -8.08
CA LEU A 345 2.93 -17.36 -8.00
C LEU A 345 3.20 -18.20 -6.75
N ASN A 346 4.48 -18.44 -6.42
CA ASN A 346 4.87 -19.15 -5.20
C ASN A 346 4.42 -18.40 -3.93
N CYS A 347 4.52 -17.06 -3.92
CA CYS A 347 4.01 -16.25 -2.81
C CYS A 347 2.49 -16.39 -2.66
N LEU A 348 1.74 -16.40 -3.76
CA LEU A 348 0.30 -16.64 -3.72
C LEU A 348 -0.04 -18.05 -3.21
N ALA A 349 0.77 -19.06 -3.55
CA ALA A 349 0.59 -20.43 -3.05
C ALA A 349 0.89 -20.57 -1.54
N VAL A 350 1.79 -19.74 -1.00
CA VAL A 350 1.96 -19.60 0.45
C VAL A 350 0.68 -19.03 1.07
N CYS A 351 0.18 -17.91 0.54
CA CYS A 351 -1.04 -17.29 1.04
C CYS A 351 -2.25 -18.22 0.92
N ASP A 352 -2.40 -18.96 -0.18
CA ASP A 352 -3.52 -19.90 -0.40
C ASP A 352 -3.60 -21.00 0.67
N ARG A 353 -2.45 -21.46 1.17
CA ARG A 353 -2.42 -22.46 2.26
C ARG A 353 -2.83 -21.88 3.61
N LEU A 354 -2.66 -20.58 3.80
CA LEU A 354 -2.80 -19.91 5.10
C LEU A 354 -4.07 -19.08 5.22
N TYR A 355 -4.65 -18.58 4.11
CA TYR A 355 -5.74 -17.60 4.17
C TYR A 355 -6.98 -18.03 4.96
N PRO A 356 -7.38 -19.32 5.06
CA PRO A 356 -8.56 -19.69 5.84
C PRO A 356 -8.43 -19.34 7.34
N SER A 357 -7.21 -19.26 7.88
CA SER A 357 -6.99 -18.85 9.28
C SER A 357 -6.87 -17.34 9.48
N TYR A 358 -6.79 -16.56 8.39
CA TYR A 358 -6.63 -15.10 8.44
C TYR A 358 -7.96 -14.34 8.35
N GLY A 359 -9.03 -14.97 7.85
CA GLY A 359 -10.34 -14.30 7.72
C GLY A 359 -10.22 -12.99 6.92
N ILE A 360 -10.76 -11.89 7.45
CA ILE A 360 -10.66 -10.57 6.81
C ILE A 360 -9.23 -10.04 6.68
N HIS A 361 -8.28 -10.51 7.51
CA HIS A 361 -6.86 -10.16 7.36
C HIS A 361 -6.24 -10.76 6.07
N GLY A 362 -6.97 -11.63 5.36
CA GLY A 362 -6.67 -12.08 4.01
C GLY A 362 -6.79 -11.02 2.91
N ALA A 363 -7.21 -9.78 3.22
CA ALA A 363 -7.48 -8.75 2.22
C ALA A 363 -6.28 -8.42 1.31
N ALA A 364 -5.05 -8.34 1.86
CA ALA A 364 -3.84 -8.13 1.06
C ALA A 364 -3.63 -9.25 0.02
N TYR A 365 -3.92 -10.50 0.39
CA TYR A 365 -3.89 -11.63 -0.54
C TYR A 365 -4.98 -11.54 -1.61
N GLY A 366 -6.20 -11.12 -1.23
CA GLY A 366 -7.28 -10.85 -2.19
C GLY A 366 -6.88 -9.79 -3.25
N ILE A 367 -6.16 -8.75 -2.85
CA ILE A 367 -5.59 -7.73 -3.76
C ILE A 367 -4.52 -8.36 -4.66
N ALA A 368 -3.58 -9.11 -4.07
CA ALA A 368 -2.49 -9.76 -4.80
C ALA A 368 -3.00 -10.72 -5.88
N LEU A 369 -3.97 -11.57 -5.54
CA LEU A 369 -4.60 -12.53 -6.44
C LEU A 369 -5.33 -11.84 -7.61
N GLY A 370 -6.09 -10.78 -7.30
CA GLY A 370 -6.78 -10.00 -8.33
C GLY A 370 -5.81 -9.33 -9.31
N ARG A 371 -4.66 -8.83 -8.84
CA ARG A 371 -3.61 -8.27 -9.72
C ARG A 371 -2.98 -9.35 -10.59
N TYR A 372 -2.55 -10.46 -10.01
CA TYR A 372 -1.87 -11.54 -10.73
C TYR A 372 -2.72 -12.10 -11.89
N LEU A 373 -4.02 -12.30 -11.65
CA LEU A 373 -4.94 -12.88 -12.63
C LEU A 373 -5.30 -11.90 -13.76
N ARG A 374 -5.44 -10.60 -13.47
CA ARG A 374 -5.69 -9.57 -14.51
C ARG A 374 -4.53 -9.46 -15.49
N ASP A 375 -3.30 -9.44 -14.98
CA ASP A 375 -2.10 -9.36 -15.81
C ASP A 375 -1.84 -10.66 -16.60
N GLY A 376 -2.53 -11.77 -16.26
CA GLY A 376 -2.43 -13.05 -16.98
C GLY A 376 -3.42 -13.15 -18.14
N ALA A 377 -4.58 -12.50 -18.00
CA ALA A 377 -5.62 -12.47 -19.04
C ALA A 377 -5.17 -11.69 -20.30
N THR A 378 -4.21 -10.78 -20.19
CA THR A 378 -3.66 -10.04 -21.33
C THR A 378 -2.77 -10.89 -22.25
N GLU A 379 -2.28 -12.05 -21.79
CA GLU A 379 -1.51 -12.98 -22.64
C GLU A 379 -2.40 -14.01 -23.37
N SER A 380 -3.64 -14.23 -22.92
CA SER A 380 -4.57 -15.21 -23.52
C SER A 380 -5.72 -14.59 -24.32
N ALA A 381 -5.92 -13.28 -24.23
CA ALA A 381 -6.88 -12.57 -25.07
C ALA A 381 -6.28 -12.32 -26.46
N THR A 382 -6.51 -13.23 -27.40
CA THR A 382 -6.56 -12.84 -28.82
C THR A 382 -7.76 -11.90 -28.96
N PRO A 383 -7.58 -10.64 -29.40
CA PRO A 383 -8.70 -9.70 -29.47
C PRO A 383 -9.54 -10.03 -30.70
N GLU A 384 -10.61 -10.80 -30.54
CA GLU A 384 -11.73 -10.70 -31.46
C GLU A 384 -12.43 -9.36 -31.19
N GLY A 385 -12.39 -8.44 -32.16
CA GLY A 385 -13.26 -7.27 -32.18
C GLY A 385 -12.61 -5.87 -32.16
N ILE A 386 -11.32 -5.72 -32.48
CA ILE A 386 -10.74 -4.38 -32.72
C ILE A 386 -10.72 -4.10 -34.22
N THR A 387 -11.66 -3.27 -34.70
CA THR A 387 -11.54 -2.64 -36.02
C THR A 387 -10.69 -1.38 -35.91
N CYS A 388 -9.53 -1.39 -36.56
CA CYS A 388 -8.66 -0.23 -36.68
C CYS A 388 -9.14 0.65 -37.86
N ASP A 389 -9.41 1.93 -37.60
CA ASP A 389 -9.47 2.95 -38.65
C ASP A 389 -8.42 4.03 -38.35
N GLY A 390 -7.60 4.37 -39.34
CA GLY A 390 -6.68 5.52 -39.28
C GLY A 390 -5.55 5.52 -38.24
N GLY A 391 -5.21 4.39 -37.60
CA GLY A 391 -3.99 4.29 -36.76
C GLY A 391 -4.09 4.84 -35.35
N VAL A 392 -5.30 5.03 -34.80
CA VAL A 392 -5.51 5.39 -33.39
C VAL A 392 -6.44 4.37 -32.72
N CYS A 393 -5.89 3.51 -31.86
CA CYS A 393 -6.69 2.64 -31.00
C CYS A 393 -7.24 3.45 -29.82
N ARG A 394 -8.57 3.51 -29.67
CA ARG A 394 -9.23 4.05 -28.47
C ARG A 394 -10.01 2.93 -27.77
N PRO A 395 -9.96 2.82 -26.43
CA PRO A 395 -10.93 2.01 -25.69
C PRO A 395 -12.33 2.54 -25.97
N THR A 396 -13.28 1.65 -26.26
CA THR A 396 -14.70 2.02 -26.32
C THR A 396 -15.10 2.66 -24.99
N ALA A 397 -15.45 3.94 -25.02
CA ALA A 397 -15.94 4.65 -23.86
C ALA A 397 -17.18 3.94 -23.35
N TYR A 398 -17.13 3.48 -22.10
CA TYR A 398 -18.30 3.03 -21.37
C TYR A 398 -19.19 4.26 -21.12
N VAL A 399 -20.34 4.32 -21.79
CA VAL A 399 -21.40 5.31 -21.52
C VAL A 399 -22.42 4.63 -20.61
N PRO A 400 -22.60 5.08 -19.36
CA PRO A 400 -23.63 4.50 -18.48
C PRO A 400 -25.02 4.78 -19.06
N PRO A 401 -25.96 3.80 -19.02
CA PRO A 401 -27.33 4.05 -19.38
C PRO A 401 -27.96 4.97 -18.32
N HIS A 402 -28.77 5.93 -18.76
CA HIS A 402 -29.47 6.97 -17.98
C HIS A 402 -28.74 8.31 -17.81
N ALA A 403 -28.57 9.03 -18.93
CA ALA A 403 -28.49 10.50 -18.95
C ALA A 403 -29.25 11.04 -20.15
N SER A 404 -30.57 10.88 -20.15
CA SER A 404 -31.45 11.56 -21.10
C SER A 404 -32.83 11.75 -20.49
N GLU A 405 -33.00 12.79 -19.68
CA GLU A 405 -34.30 13.43 -19.54
C GLU A 405 -34.14 14.95 -19.63
N ASN A 406 -34.94 15.50 -20.53
CA ASN A 406 -34.83 16.82 -21.11
C ASN A 406 -35.24 17.92 -20.13
N ILE A 407 -34.43 18.97 -20.00
CA ILE A 407 -34.89 20.26 -19.51
C ILE A 407 -35.49 21.00 -20.71
N HIS A 408 -36.81 20.89 -20.89
CA HIS A 408 -37.57 21.79 -21.75
C HIS A 408 -37.80 23.11 -21.01
N VAL A 409 -37.10 24.16 -21.45
CA VAL A 409 -37.44 25.55 -21.12
C VAL A 409 -38.62 25.94 -22.01
N GLY A 410 -39.83 25.93 -21.44
CA GLY A 410 -41.04 26.44 -22.07
C GLY A 410 -41.31 27.87 -21.64
N SER A 411 -41.15 28.81 -22.57
CA SER A 411 -41.71 30.16 -22.49
C SER A 411 -43.14 30.15 -23.03
N SER A 412 -44.10 30.73 -22.30
CA SER A 412 -45.27 31.42 -22.88
C SER A 412 -46.10 32.14 -21.82
N ASN A 413 -46.53 33.33 -22.23
CA ASN A 413 -47.35 34.32 -21.55
C ASN A 413 -48.86 33.99 -21.58
N VAL A 414 -49.56 34.39 -20.50
CA VAL A 414 -50.87 35.12 -20.46
C VAL A 414 -52.14 34.29 -20.82
N PRO A 415 -53.32 34.53 -20.21
CA PRO A 415 -53.85 35.77 -19.61
C PRO A 415 -53.81 35.91 -18.09
#